data_AF-A0A2D6U0L0-F1
#
_entry.id   AF-A0A2D6U0L0-F1
#
_cell.length_a   1.000
_cell.length_b   1.000
_cell.length_c   1.000
_cell.angle_alpha   90.00
_cell.angle_beta   90.00
_cell.angle_gamma   90.00
#
_symmetry.space_group_name_H-M   'P 1'
#
loop_
_entity.id
_entity.type
_entity.pdbx_description
1 polymer ?
#
loop_
_entity_poly.entity_id
_entity_poly.type
_entity_poly.pdbx_seq_one_letter_code
_entity_poly.pdbx_strand_id
1 'polypeptide(L)'
;MSFSASSFNKEKGYWDSVTGGEPHYEPDFYKRDWPYDKDPKPNPDFKPEEELSLSNANMRDVMDVLGYNAEDTLPINEFIAKATQFLQGSIDKPSPEEPDDVTKHSGGGAFIDVGKREGYYQDVVMRMAKIARIGKERGATHVHAG
;
A
#
# COMPACT_ATOMS: atom_id res chain seq x y z
N MET A 1 -1.65 -5.65 4.22
CA MET A 1 -0.29 -5.49 3.65
C MET A 1 -0.08 -4.04 3.30
N SER A 2 1.01 -3.46 3.79
CA SER A 2 1.42 -2.07 3.56
C SER A 2 2.46 -2.01 2.44
N PHE A 3 2.54 -0.90 1.71
CA PHE A 3 3.61 -0.65 0.73
C PHE A 3 4.48 0.51 1.18
N SER A 4 5.79 0.31 1.22
CA SER A 4 6.74 1.34 1.63
C SER A 4 8.01 1.33 0.78
N ALA A 5 8.69 2.48 0.75
CA ALA A 5 10.05 2.59 0.27
C ALA A 5 11.02 2.43 1.43
N SER A 6 12.07 1.64 1.24
CA SER A 6 12.98 1.23 2.30
C SER A 6 14.45 1.35 1.92
N SER A 7 15.30 1.44 2.93
CA SER A 7 16.75 1.42 2.81
C SER A 7 17.34 0.32 3.70
N PHE A 8 18.40 -0.33 3.23
CA PHE A 8 19.05 -1.38 4.02
C PHE A 8 19.97 -0.76 5.08
N ASN A 9 19.65 -1.01 6.34
CA ASN A 9 20.50 -0.61 7.45
C ASN A 9 21.62 -1.64 7.65
N LYS A 10 22.82 -1.31 7.21
CA LYS A 10 24.00 -2.21 7.30
C LYS A 10 24.41 -2.52 8.74
N GLU A 11 24.20 -1.59 9.67
CA GLU A 11 24.59 -1.78 11.07
C GLU A 11 23.65 -2.75 11.79
N LYS A 12 22.35 -2.67 11.48
CA LYS A 12 21.34 -3.50 12.13
C LYS A 12 20.97 -4.76 11.36
N GLY A 13 21.36 -4.86 10.09
CA GLY A 13 21.12 -6.02 9.23
C GLY A 13 19.68 -6.19 8.75
N TYR A 14 18.86 -5.13 8.78
CA TYR A 14 17.47 -5.16 8.32
C TYR A 14 17.09 -3.91 7.50
N TRP A 15 15.94 -3.98 6.83
CA TRP A 15 15.39 -2.88 6.03
C TRP A 15 14.61 -1.89 6.91
N ASP A 16 15.01 -0.62 6.88
CA ASP A 16 14.28 0.49 7.51
C ASP A 16 13.32 1.11 6.48
N SER A 17 12.04 1.23 6.83
CA SER A 17 11.08 2.01 6.04
C SER A 17 11.43 3.50 6.11
N VAL A 18 11.43 4.16 4.95
CA VAL A 18 11.75 5.59 4.76
C VAL A 18 10.48 6.41 4.49
N THR A 19 9.39 5.73 4.15
CA THR A 19 8.06 6.32 3.92
C THR A 19 7.00 5.54 4.69
N GLY A 20 6.08 6.27 5.32
CA GLY A 20 5.05 5.68 6.17
C GLY A 20 5.62 5.08 7.46
N GLY A 21 4.74 4.45 8.24
CA GLY A 21 5.08 3.84 9.53
C GLY A 21 4.88 4.77 10.73
N GLU A 22 4.54 6.03 10.50
CA GLU A 22 4.11 6.94 11.55
C GLU A 22 2.70 6.56 12.04
N PRO A 23 2.46 6.52 13.36
CA PRO A 23 1.13 6.27 13.89
C PRO A 23 0.17 7.40 13.50
N HIS A 24 -1.10 7.06 13.24
CA HIS A 24 -2.15 8.03 12.90
C HIS A 24 -2.44 9.05 14.01
N TYR A 25 -2.24 8.63 15.27
CA TYR A 25 -2.56 9.42 16.45
C TYR A 25 -1.36 9.56 17.38
N GLU A 26 -1.48 10.44 18.38
CA GLU A 26 -0.46 10.60 19.41
C GLU A 26 -0.12 9.26 20.10
N PRO A 27 1.14 9.01 20.50
CA PRO A 27 1.57 7.70 21.02
C PRO A 27 0.75 7.20 22.21
N ASP A 28 0.24 8.12 23.04
CA ASP A 28 -0.58 7.80 24.20
C ASP A 28 -1.90 7.11 23.83
N PHE A 29 -2.44 7.35 22.65
CA PHE A 29 -3.65 6.69 22.16
C PHE A 29 -3.52 5.17 22.11
N TYR A 30 -2.32 4.67 21.80
CA TYR A 30 -2.06 3.24 21.65
C TYR A 30 -1.75 2.53 22.97
N LYS A 31 -1.80 3.25 24.10
CA LYS A 31 -1.60 2.67 25.43
C LYS A 31 -2.88 1.97 25.90
N ARG A 32 -2.71 0.86 26.61
CA ARG A 32 -3.82 0.02 27.11
C ARG A 32 -4.80 0.79 28.01
N ASP A 33 -4.32 1.81 28.70
CA ASP A 33 -5.05 2.64 29.65
C ASP A 33 -5.64 3.92 29.03
N TRP A 34 -5.68 4.02 27.70
CA TRP A 34 -6.29 5.16 27.03
C TRP A 34 -7.78 5.31 27.41
N PRO A 35 -8.24 6.50 27.85
CA PRO A 35 -9.63 6.71 28.23
C PRO A 35 -10.58 6.54 27.04
N TYR A 36 -11.66 5.77 27.21
CA TYR A 36 -12.66 5.54 26.17
C TYR A 36 -13.43 6.81 25.74
N ASP A 37 -13.49 7.81 26.62
CA ASP A 37 -14.20 9.08 26.44
C ASP A 37 -13.31 10.20 25.86
N LYS A 38 -12.03 9.92 25.57
CA LYS A 38 -11.09 10.90 25.05
C LYS A 38 -10.88 10.72 23.55
N ASP A 39 -11.18 11.78 22.80
CA ASP A 39 -10.87 11.85 21.38
C ASP A 39 -9.34 11.81 21.14
N PRO A 40 -8.86 10.95 20.24
CA PRO A 40 -7.44 10.88 19.92
C PRO A 40 -7.01 12.10 19.13
N LYS A 41 -5.83 12.65 19.47
CA LYS A 41 -5.23 13.72 18.69
C LYS A 41 -4.50 13.14 17.48
N PRO A 42 -4.71 13.68 16.26
CA PRO A 42 -3.92 13.30 15.10
C PRO A 42 -2.44 13.52 15.35
N ASN A 43 -1.62 12.60 14.86
CA ASN A 43 -0.17 12.78 14.85
C ASN A 43 0.20 13.81 13.76
N PRO A 44 0.86 14.95 14.08
CA PRO A 44 1.27 15.93 13.08
C PRO A 44 2.33 15.38 12.11
N ASP A 45 3.06 14.33 12.50
CA ASP A 45 4.07 13.69 11.67
C ASP A 45 3.47 12.62 10.74
N PHE A 46 2.19 12.28 10.90
CA PHE A 46 1.52 11.34 10.01
C PHE A 46 1.33 11.94 8.62
N LYS A 47 1.77 11.21 7.59
CA LYS A 47 1.72 11.64 6.19
C LYS A 47 0.79 10.72 5.40
N PRO A 48 -0.49 11.08 5.24
CA PRO A 48 -1.48 10.24 4.55
C PRO A 48 -1.06 9.84 3.13
N GLU A 49 -0.30 10.69 2.45
CA GLU A 49 0.19 10.44 1.09
C GLU A 49 1.28 9.36 1.01
N GLU A 50 1.86 8.97 2.14
CA GLU A 50 2.84 7.90 2.25
C GLU A 50 2.23 6.57 2.72
N GLU A 51 0.94 6.59 3.07
CA GLU A 51 0.22 5.43 3.56
C GLU A 51 -0.51 4.71 2.41
N LEU A 52 -0.17 3.44 2.23
CA LEU A 52 -0.88 2.53 1.34
C LEU A 52 -0.96 1.16 1.98
N SER A 53 -2.12 0.90 2.60
CA SER A 53 -2.48 -0.39 3.15
C SER A 53 -3.62 -1.00 2.33
N LEU A 54 -3.42 -2.23 1.85
CA LEU A 54 -4.39 -3.02 1.10
C LEU A 54 -4.62 -4.38 1.78
N SER A 55 -5.70 -5.06 1.43
CA SER A 55 -5.85 -6.49 1.74
C SER A 55 -4.69 -7.27 1.08
N ASN A 56 -4.31 -8.40 1.67
CA ASN A 56 -3.19 -9.21 1.14
C ASN A 56 -3.48 -9.71 -0.29
N ALA A 57 -4.75 -10.01 -0.60
CA ALA A 57 -5.16 -10.39 -1.96
C ALA A 57 -4.96 -9.22 -2.94
N ASN A 58 -5.48 -8.05 -2.60
CA ASN A 58 -5.40 -6.88 -3.47
C ASN A 58 -3.96 -6.40 -3.72
N MET A 59 -3.08 -6.49 -2.72
CA MET A 59 -1.67 -6.15 -2.95
C MET A 59 -1.01 -7.14 -3.92
N ARG A 60 -1.30 -8.43 -3.79
CA ARG A 60 -0.79 -9.46 -4.72
C ARG A 60 -1.31 -9.24 -6.13
N ASP A 61 -2.60 -8.96 -6.30
CA ASP A 61 -3.18 -8.67 -7.62
C ASP A 61 -2.50 -7.47 -8.28
N VAL A 62 -2.28 -6.38 -7.52
CA VAL A 62 -1.63 -5.17 -8.05
C VAL A 62 -0.16 -5.44 -8.42
N MET A 63 0.57 -6.20 -7.61
CA MET A 63 1.96 -6.58 -7.89
C MET A 63 2.06 -7.53 -9.09
N ASP A 64 1.12 -8.47 -9.23
CA ASP A 64 1.04 -9.39 -10.37
C ASP A 64 0.79 -8.65 -11.69
N VAL A 65 -0.09 -7.64 -11.68
CA VAL A 65 -0.30 -6.75 -12.84
C VAL A 65 0.99 -6.00 -13.24
N LEU A 66 1.86 -5.70 -12.29
CA LEU A 66 3.19 -5.13 -12.56
C LEU A 66 4.24 -6.21 -12.92
N GLY A 67 3.91 -7.50 -12.83
CA GLY A 67 4.79 -8.63 -13.10
C GLY A 67 5.76 -8.94 -11.95
N TYR A 68 5.38 -8.63 -10.72
CA TYR A 68 6.17 -8.85 -9.51
C TYR A 68 5.47 -9.79 -8.54
N ASN A 69 6.27 -10.50 -7.74
CA ASN A 69 5.78 -11.14 -6.53
C ASN A 69 5.65 -10.07 -5.42
N ALA A 70 4.55 -10.08 -4.66
CA ALA A 70 4.29 -9.02 -3.68
C ALA A 70 5.26 -9.06 -2.50
N GLU A 71 5.78 -10.24 -2.18
CA GLU A 71 6.69 -10.46 -1.06
C GLU A 71 8.16 -10.11 -1.40
N ASP A 72 8.46 -9.74 -2.65
CA ASP A 72 9.80 -9.36 -3.07
C ASP A 72 10.20 -7.95 -2.59
N THR A 73 11.49 -7.78 -2.30
CA THR A 73 12.10 -6.46 -2.12
C THR A 73 12.69 -6.00 -3.45
N LEU A 74 12.12 -4.94 -4.03
CA LEU A 74 12.41 -4.53 -5.40
C LEU A 74 13.30 -3.28 -5.47
N PRO A 75 14.30 -3.21 -6.37
CA PRO A 75 15.05 -1.99 -6.60
C PRO A 75 14.14 -0.81 -6.98
N ILE A 76 14.27 0.31 -6.27
CA ILE A 76 13.31 1.43 -6.37
C ILE A 76 13.24 2.05 -7.76
N ASN A 77 14.38 2.11 -8.47
CA ASN A 77 14.45 2.66 -9.82
C ASN A 77 13.74 1.77 -10.84
N GLU A 78 13.88 0.46 -10.69
CA GLU A 78 13.22 -0.53 -11.54
C GLU A 78 11.70 -0.45 -11.35
N PHE A 79 11.26 -0.44 -10.07
CA PHE A 79 9.86 -0.30 -9.73
C PHE A 79 9.26 1.00 -10.31
N ILE A 80 9.92 2.14 -10.11
CA ILE A 80 9.45 3.43 -10.66
C ILE A 80 9.33 3.37 -12.19
N ALA A 81 10.30 2.77 -12.88
CA ALA A 81 10.26 2.65 -14.33
C ALA A 81 9.09 1.77 -14.79
N LYS A 82 8.90 0.61 -14.15
CA LYS A 82 7.82 -0.34 -14.45
C LYS A 82 6.44 0.27 -14.19
N ALA A 83 6.25 0.89 -13.02
CA ALA A 83 5.01 1.58 -12.67
C ALA A 83 4.72 2.72 -13.65
N THR A 84 5.73 3.48 -14.07
CA THR A 84 5.57 4.55 -15.08
C THR A 84 5.15 3.98 -16.43
N GLN A 85 5.77 2.89 -16.89
CA GLN A 85 5.42 2.21 -18.14
C GLN A 85 3.97 1.70 -18.11
N PHE A 86 3.56 1.09 -16.99
CA PHE A 86 2.18 0.64 -16.78
C PHE A 86 1.17 1.79 -16.88
N LEU A 87 1.43 2.90 -16.18
CA LEU A 87 0.55 4.08 -16.18
C LEU A 87 0.46 4.72 -17.55
N GLN A 88 1.58 4.82 -18.28
CA GLN A 88 1.59 5.33 -19.67
C GLN A 88 0.79 4.42 -20.61
N GLY A 89 0.94 3.11 -20.48
CA GLY A 89 0.20 2.13 -21.28
C GLY A 89 -1.31 2.10 -20.98
N SER A 90 -1.71 2.60 -19.81
CA SER A 90 -3.09 2.65 -19.33
C SER A 90 -3.81 3.97 -19.62
N ILE A 91 -3.15 4.94 -20.28
CA ILE A 91 -3.80 6.18 -20.70
C ILE A 91 -4.98 5.83 -21.61
N ASP A 92 -6.16 6.38 -21.28
CA ASP A 92 -7.45 6.11 -21.93
C ASP A 92 -7.90 4.64 -21.95
N LYS A 93 -7.28 3.80 -21.10
CA LYS A 93 -7.56 2.37 -20.98
C LYS A 93 -7.61 1.97 -19.50
N PRO A 94 -8.57 2.50 -18.73
CA PRO A 94 -8.70 2.11 -17.33
C PRO A 94 -8.99 0.62 -17.22
N SER A 95 -8.54 0.01 -16.12
CA SER A 95 -8.96 -1.34 -15.78
C SER A 95 -10.49 -1.39 -15.63
N PRO A 96 -11.15 -2.45 -16.14
CA PRO A 96 -12.60 -2.56 -16.06
C PRO A 96 -13.05 -2.68 -14.61
N GLU A 97 -14.30 -2.30 -14.35
CA GLU A 97 -14.95 -2.59 -13.07
C GLU A 97 -15.11 -4.10 -12.88
N GLU A 98 -14.72 -4.60 -11.71
CA GLU A 98 -15.01 -5.94 -11.21
C GLU A 98 -16.21 -5.80 -10.26
N PRO A 99 -17.36 -6.44 -10.51
CA PRO A 99 -18.54 -6.31 -9.64
C PRO A 99 -18.36 -7.08 -8.34
N ASP A 100 -19.16 -6.71 -7.32
CA ASP A 100 -19.27 -7.51 -6.10
C ASP A 100 -19.77 -8.92 -6.43
N ASP A 101 -19.16 -9.94 -5.82
CA ASP A 101 -19.68 -11.31 -5.85
C ASP A 101 -20.26 -11.71 -4.50
N VAL A 102 -21.48 -12.24 -4.52
CA VAL A 102 -22.19 -12.67 -3.30
C VAL A 102 -22.52 -14.15 -3.41
N THR A 103 -21.64 -14.97 -2.83
CA THR A 103 -21.85 -16.41 -2.76
C THR A 103 -22.62 -16.77 -1.49
N LYS A 104 -23.88 -17.22 -1.65
CA LYS A 104 -24.76 -17.65 -0.54
C LYS A 104 -24.66 -19.15 -0.32
N HIS A 105 -24.45 -19.58 0.92
CA HIS A 105 -24.49 -21.00 1.30
C HIS A 105 -25.86 -21.40 1.88
N SER A 106 -26.24 -22.66 1.66
CA SER A 106 -27.51 -23.24 2.12
C SER A 106 -27.73 -23.19 3.63
N GLY A 107 -26.67 -22.93 4.42
CA GLY A 107 -26.71 -22.75 5.88
C GLY A 107 -26.90 -21.31 6.38
N GLY A 108 -27.16 -20.34 5.50
CA GLY A 108 -27.50 -18.96 5.87
C GLY A 108 -26.33 -17.97 5.94
N GLY A 109 -25.09 -18.43 5.75
CA GLY A 109 -23.92 -17.56 5.56
C GLY A 109 -23.81 -17.06 4.11
N ALA A 110 -23.32 -15.84 3.93
CA ALA A 110 -22.92 -15.29 2.64
C ALA A 110 -21.46 -14.84 2.71
N PHE A 111 -20.69 -15.21 1.69
CA PHE A 111 -19.40 -14.59 1.41
C PHE A 111 -19.64 -13.45 0.42
N ILE A 112 -19.09 -12.28 0.71
CA ILE A 112 -19.14 -11.10 -0.15
C ILE A 112 -17.70 -10.81 -0.55
N ASP A 113 -17.39 -10.97 -1.84
CA ASP A 113 -16.20 -10.41 -2.44
C ASP A 113 -16.55 -9.00 -2.92
N VAL A 114 -15.82 -8.00 -2.45
CA VAL A 114 -16.08 -6.61 -2.80
C VAL A 114 -15.31 -6.33 -4.08
N GLY A 115 -16.06 -5.92 -5.09
CA GLY A 115 -15.56 -5.61 -6.41
C GLY A 115 -14.52 -4.49 -6.43
N LYS A 116 -13.88 -4.32 -7.59
CA LYS A 116 -12.90 -3.27 -7.85
C LYS A 116 -13.51 -2.26 -8.80
N ARG A 117 -13.52 -0.98 -8.41
CA ARG A 117 -13.98 0.11 -9.29
C ARG A 117 -13.17 0.19 -10.58
N GLU A 118 -13.76 0.76 -11.63
CA GLU A 118 -13.02 1.12 -12.85
C GLU A 118 -11.76 1.95 -12.49
N GLY A 119 -10.63 1.60 -13.11
CA GLY A 119 -9.35 2.27 -12.91
C GLY A 119 -8.65 1.95 -11.58
N TYR A 120 -9.11 0.95 -10.82
CA TYR A 120 -8.55 0.58 -9.52
C TYR A 120 -7.03 0.36 -9.59
N TYR A 121 -6.54 -0.45 -10.53
CA TYR A 121 -5.10 -0.75 -10.62
C TYR A 121 -4.28 0.51 -10.94
N GLN A 122 -4.78 1.39 -11.82
CA GLN A 122 -4.09 2.64 -12.15
C GLN A 122 -3.98 3.58 -10.95
N ASP A 123 -5.04 3.69 -10.14
CA ASP A 123 -5.03 4.51 -8.93
C ASP A 123 -4.02 3.99 -7.90
N VAL A 124 -4.04 2.68 -7.64
CA VAL A 124 -3.11 2.07 -6.68
C VAL A 124 -1.66 2.19 -7.16
N VAL A 125 -1.37 1.84 -8.43
CA VAL A 125 -0.02 1.94 -8.99
C VAL A 125 0.47 3.39 -8.99
N MET A 126 -0.40 4.37 -9.23
CA MET A 126 -0.04 5.79 -9.12
C MET A 126 0.40 6.15 -7.69
N ARG A 127 -0.34 5.68 -6.67
CA ARG A 127 0.02 5.89 -5.26
C ARG A 127 1.33 5.20 -4.90
N MET A 128 1.54 3.94 -5.30
CA MET A 128 2.82 3.25 -5.09
C MET A 128 3.99 3.99 -5.76
N ALA A 129 3.80 4.46 -6.99
CA ALA A 129 4.81 5.23 -7.70
C ALA A 129 5.12 6.57 -7.02
N LYS A 130 4.12 7.20 -6.39
CA LYS A 130 4.33 8.41 -5.57
C LYS A 130 5.16 8.10 -4.33
N ILE A 131 4.80 7.06 -3.57
CA ILE A 131 5.53 6.59 -2.38
C ILE A 131 6.99 6.27 -2.74
N ALA A 132 7.21 5.51 -3.81
CA ALA A 132 8.55 5.16 -4.28
C ALA A 132 9.39 6.40 -4.65
N ARG A 133 8.80 7.41 -5.28
CA ARG A 133 9.52 8.66 -5.60
C ARG A 133 9.88 9.46 -4.35
N ILE A 134 8.96 9.61 -3.40
CA ILE A 134 9.21 10.26 -2.11
C ILE A 134 10.34 9.54 -1.36
N GLY A 135 10.26 8.21 -1.27
CA GLY A 135 11.30 7.42 -0.63
C GLY A 135 12.66 7.59 -1.30
N LYS A 136 12.71 7.56 -2.64
CA LYS A 136 13.94 7.79 -3.40
C LYS A 136 14.58 9.14 -3.10
N GLU A 137 13.78 10.22 -3.05
CA GLU A 137 14.25 11.56 -2.68
C GLU A 137 14.85 11.60 -1.27
N ARG A 138 14.40 10.70 -0.38
CA ARG A 138 14.88 10.54 0.99
C ARG A 138 15.98 9.48 1.15
N GLY A 139 16.49 8.92 0.05
CA GLY A 139 17.59 7.95 0.06
C GLY A 139 17.18 6.48 0.16
N ALA A 140 15.89 6.16 0.02
CA ALA A 140 15.46 4.78 -0.15
C ALA A 140 16.05 4.17 -1.43
N THR A 141 16.39 2.89 -1.36
CA THR A 141 16.98 2.16 -2.50
C THR A 141 16.05 1.08 -3.03
N HIS A 142 15.08 0.65 -2.23
CA HIS A 142 14.14 -0.42 -2.57
C HIS A 142 12.71 -0.06 -2.15
N VAL A 143 11.76 -0.86 -2.63
CA VAL A 143 10.38 -0.88 -2.14
C VAL A 143 10.03 -2.30 -1.68
N HIS A 144 9.10 -2.42 -0.75
CA HIS A 144 8.53 -3.71 -0.36
C HIS A 144 7.04 -3.57 -0.05
N ALA A 145 6.33 -4.70 -0.14
CA ALA A 145 5.00 -4.83 0.45
C ALA A 145 5.06 -5.81 1.64
N GLY A 146 4.63 -5.36 2.82
CA GLY A 146 4.79 -6.06 4.11
C GLY A 146 3.61 -5.90 5.04
#